data_AF-A0A9D9QIV7-F1
#
_entry.id   AF-A0A9D9QIV7-F1
#
_cell.length_a   1.000
_cell.length_b   1.000
_cell.length_c   1.000
_cell.angle_alpha   90.00
_cell.angle_beta   90.00
_cell.angle_gamma   90.00
#
_symmetry.space_group_name_H-M   'P 1'
#
loop_
_entity.id
_entity.type
_entity.pdbx_description
1 polymer ?
#
loop_
_entity_poly.entity_id
_entity_poly.type
_entity_poly.pdbx_seq_one_letter_code
_entity_poly.pdbx_strand_id
1 'polypeptide(L)'
;MENGFYALLPLLGILALIKRVRDNRYQKSTEIKVEEPRTPSFPLPDKIGAMFRDEAQHQACVWEELTRLHRNRSWRFGVFESENYVESIFHITEDTDEFYRYLLYAQQLHFDVRVLNSFPPEITTDLFVLAAHFNNLLTFGKVVVDVNRNNVIFSHQNELTLYSVFPEKIEMDLSRHFYISKDVYWAFQKYVSEREEPVIIIGELINLQKMRNENTEQN
;
A
#
# COMPACT_ATOMS: atom_id res chain seq x y z
N MET A 1 -7.76 -18.60 62.54
CA MET A 1 -8.23 -18.10 61.24
C MET A 1 -7.59 -16.76 60.98
N GLU A 2 -6.32 -16.72 60.60
CA GLU A 2 -5.60 -15.49 60.25
C GLU A 2 -4.52 -15.90 59.26
N ASN A 3 -4.73 -15.70 57.96
CA ASN A 3 -3.70 -15.75 56.90
C ASN A 3 -4.21 -15.23 55.53
N GLY A 4 -5.45 -14.72 55.43
CA GLY A 4 -6.01 -14.22 54.17
C GLY A 4 -5.55 -12.81 53.76
N PHE A 5 -5.01 -12.01 54.68
CA PHE A 5 -4.65 -10.61 54.39
C PHE A 5 -3.28 -10.45 53.73
N TYR A 6 -2.33 -11.36 53.97
CA TYR A 6 -0.97 -11.25 53.42
C TYR A 6 -0.88 -11.64 51.93
N ALA A 7 -1.88 -12.36 51.40
CA ALA A 7 -1.93 -12.74 49.98
C ALA A 7 -2.39 -11.60 49.04
N LEU A 8 -3.00 -10.54 49.59
CA LEU A 8 -3.53 -9.42 48.79
C LEU A 8 -2.55 -8.26 48.61
N LEU A 9 -1.52 -8.16 49.47
CA LEU A 9 -0.51 -7.10 49.40
C LEU A 9 0.30 -7.08 48.08
N PRO A 10 0.75 -8.22 47.52
CA PRO A 10 1.45 -8.22 46.23
C PRO A 10 0.54 -7.76 45.08
N LEU A 11 -0.74 -8.13 45.14
CA LEU A 11 -1.75 -7.84 44.12
C LEU A 11 -2.12 -6.35 44.10
N LEU A 12 -2.24 -5.74 45.28
CA LEU A 12 -2.39 -4.29 45.43
C LEU A 12 -1.15 -3.52 44.94
N GLY A 13 0.05 -4.05 45.17
CA GLY A 13 1.30 -3.49 44.65
C GLY A 13 1.35 -3.49 43.12
N ILE A 14 0.95 -4.58 42.49
CA ILE A 14 0.86 -4.70 41.01
C ILE A 14 -0.19 -3.75 40.45
N LEU A 15 -1.38 -3.67 41.07
CA LEU A 15 -2.44 -2.74 40.65
C LEU A 15 -2.00 -1.27 40.78
N ALA A 16 -1.27 -0.92 41.85
CA ALA A 16 -0.71 0.42 42.02
C ALA A 16 0.35 0.74 40.95
N LEU A 17 1.18 -0.25 40.56
CA LEU A 17 2.17 -0.10 39.50
C LEU A 17 1.51 0.09 38.13
N ILE A 18 0.48 -0.72 37.82
CA ILE A 18 -0.31 -0.60 36.58
C ILE A 18 -0.98 0.77 36.50
N LYS A 19 -1.61 1.22 37.60
CA LYS A 19 -2.22 2.55 37.66
C LYS A 19 -1.18 3.65 37.46
N ARG A 20 0.00 3.55 38.10
CA ARG A 20 1.09 4.53 37.94
C ARG A 20 1.64 4.57 36.52
N VAL A 21 1.83 3.42 35.87
CA VAL A 21 2.26 3.35 34.46
C VAL A 21 1.20 3.93 33.54
N ARG A 22 -0.08 3.64 33.78
CA ARG A 22 -1.20 4.20 33.00
C ARG A 22 -1.29 5.71 33.15
N ASP A 23 -1.20 6.22 34.38
CA ASP A 23 -1.30 7.65 34.66
C ASP A 23 -0.07 8.41 34.11
N ASN A 24 1.12 7.81 34.11
CA ASN A 24 2.31 8.35 33.42
C ASN A 24 2.16 8.36 31.89
N ARG A 25 1.53 7.34 31.28
CA ARG A 25 1.23 7.34 29.84
C ARG A 25 0.21 8.42 29.48
N TYR A 26 -0.73 8.72 30.38
CA TYR A 26 -1.72 9.77 30.17
C TYR A 26 -1.08 11.17 30.22
N GLN A 27 -0.21 11.43 31.20
CA GLN A 27 0.52 12.71 31.28
C GLN A 27 1.51 12.93 30.11
N LYS A 28 2.09 11.84 29.57
CA LYS A 28 2.97 11.94 28.39
C LYS A 28 2.21 12.07 27.06
N SER A 29 0.87 12.03 27.07
CA SER A 29 0.03 12.15 25.88
C SER A 29 -0.57 13.54 25.66
N THR A 30 -0.42 14.46 26.61
CA THR A 30 -0.84 15.85 26.47
C THR A 30 0.36 16.73 26.19
N GLU A 31 0.76 16.75 24.91
CA GLU A 31 1.50 17.79 24.16
C GLU A 31 2.24 17.13 22.99
N ILE A 32 1.51 16.35 22.19
CA ILE A 32 1.83 16.26 20.76
C ILE A 32 0.73 17.10 20.13
N LYS A 33 1.10 18.25 19.55
CA LYS A 33 0.26 18.89 18.54
C LYS A 33 0.06 17.83 17.48
N VAL A 34 -1.07 17.13 17.54
CA VAL A 34 -1.59 16.39 16.41
C VAL A 34 -1.89 17.50 15.41
N GLU A 35 -0.95 17.78 14.51
CA GLU A 35 -1.34 18.30 13.23
C GLU A 35 -2.31 17.27 12.69
N GLU A 36 -3.61 17.60 12.75
CA GLU A 36 -4.61 16.85 11.99
C GLU A 36 -4.02 16.68 10.59
N PRO A 37 -3.83 15.45 10.10
CA PRO A 37 -3.41 15.27 8.73
C PRO A 37 -4.47 16.01 7.92
N ARG A 38 -4.08 17.15 7.33
CA ARG A 38 -4.95 17.93 6.48
C ARG A 38 -5.50 16.93 5.50
N THR A 39 -6.79 16.64 5.60
CA THR A 39 -7.46 15.87 4.56
C THR A 39 -7.11 16.62 3.29
N PRO A 40 -6.45 15.99 2.30
CA PRO A 40 -6.14 16.69 1.07
C PRO A 40 -7.47 17.26 0.60
N SER A 41 -7.58 18.59 0.62
CA SER A 41 -8.78 19.28 0.22
C SER A 41 -8.81 19.16 -1.28
N PHE A 42 -9.42 18.08 -1.77
CA PHE A 42 -9.71 17.97 -3.18
C PHE A 42 -10.68 19.10 -3.49
N PRO A 43 -10.29 20.09 -4.32
CA PRO A 43 -11.26 21.06 -4.79
C PRO A 43 -12.42 20.27 -5.39
N LEU A 44 -13.64 20.52 -4.92
CA LEU A 44 -14.82 19.96 -5.56
C LEU A 44 -14.75 20.40 -7.02
N PRO A 45 -14.78 19.48 -7.99
CA PRO A 45 -14.63 19.86 -9.36
C PRO A 45 -15.80 20.76 -9.71
N ASP A 46 -15.51 21.93 -10.30
CA ASP A 46 -16.51 22.87 -10.84
C ASP A 46 -17.44 22.24 -11.89
N LYS A 47 -17.23 20.97 -12.23
CA LYS A 47 -17.91 20.21 -13.27
C LYS A 47 -18.95 19.28 -12.65
N ILE A 48 -20.07 19.86 -12.22
CA ILE A 48 -21.30 19.14 -11.87
C ILE A 48 -21.64 18.06 -12.93
N GLY A 49 -21.37 18.33 -14.21
CA GLY A 49 -21.59 17.37 -15.31
C GLY A 49 -20.71 16.10 -15.28
N ALA A 50 -19.57 16.09 -14.60
CA ALA A 50 -18.75 14.88 -14.47
C ALA A 50 -19.37 13.83 -13.53
N MET A 51 -20.20 14.27 -12.58
CA MET A 51 -20.93 13.38 -11.65
C MET A 51 -22.14 12.68 -12.30
N PHE A 52 -22.66 13.21 -13.42
CA PHE A 52 -23.86 12.70 -14.11
C PHE A 52 -23.55 11.91 -15.38
N ARG A 53 -22.30 11.50 -15.56
CA ARG A 53 -21.91 10.67 -16.71
C ARG A 53 -22.51 9.27 -16.57
N ASP A 54 -22.77 8.64 -17.70
CA ASP A 54 -23.05 7.20 -17.72
C ASP A 54 -21.76 6.38 -17.60
N GLU A 55 -21.91 5.07 -17.41
CA GLU A 55 -20.81 4.13 -17.24
C GLU A 55 -19.78 4.19 -18.40
N ALA A 56 -20.26 4.30 -19.64
CA ALA A 56 -19.42 4.34 -20.83
C ALA A 56 -18.63 5.65 -20.93
N GLN A 57 -19.26 6.77 -20.55
CA GLN A 57 -18.62 8.08 -20.48
C GLN A 57 -17.55 8.14 -19.37
N HIS A 58 -17.81 7.52 -18.22
CA HIS A 58 -16.79 7.38 -17.17
C HIS A 58 -15.58 6.59 -17.68
N GLN A 59 -15.81 5.44 -18.32
CA GLN A 59 -14.75 4.62 -18.89
C GLN A 59 -13.94 5.37 -19.95
N ALA A 60 -14.61 6.04 -20.90
CA ALA A 60 -13.93 6.81 -21.95
C ALA A 60 -13.06 7.93 -21.37
N CYS A 61 -13.56 8.65 -20.36
CA CYS A 61 -12.80 9.71 -19.70
C CYS A 61 -11.54 9.17 -18.99
N VAL A 62 -11.67 8.06 -18.27
CA VAL A 62 -10.52 7.44 -17.58
C VAL A 62 -9.52 6.88 -18.58
N TRP A 63 -9.99 6.28 -19.68
CA TRP A 63 -9.14 5.77 -20.74
C TRP A 63 -8.33 6.87 -21.44
N GLU A 64 -8.99 7.97 -21.79
CA GLU A 64 -8.34 9.14 -22.40
C GLU A 64 -7.27 9.70 -21.46
N GLU A 65 -7.60 9.89 -20.18
CA GLU A 65 -6.67 10.44 -19.21
C GLU A 65 -5.48 9.51 -18.95
N LEU A 66 -5.73 8.21 -18.77
CA LEU A 66 -4.68 7.21 -18.56
C LEU A 66 -3.70 7.20 -19.74
N THR A 67 -4.20 7.14 -20.97
CA THR A 67 -3.35 7.13 -22.17
C THR A 67 -2.63 8.47 -22.39
N ARG A 68 -3.29 9.60 -22.09
CA ARG A 68 -2.69 10.94 -22.12
C ARG A 68 -1.51 11.05 -21.17
N LEU A 69 -1.65 10.59 -19.92
CA LEU A 69 -0.58 10.61 -18.92
C LEU A 69 0.64 9.83 -19.39
N HIS A 70 0.43 8.62 -19.93
CA HIS A 70 1.49 7.77 -20.45
C HIS A 70 2.24 8.42 -21.62
N ARG A 71 1.52 9.04 -22.57
CA ARG A 71 2.10 9.79 -23.69
C ARG A 71 2.89 11.01 -23.23
N ASN A 72 2.33 11.81 -22.32
CA ASN A 72 2.92 13.06 -21.87
C ASN A 72 4.17 12.87 -21.00
N ARG A 73 4.23 11.79 -20.24
CA ARG A 73 5.37 11.45 -19.39
C ARG A 73 6.49 10.71 -20.13
N SER A 74 6.31 10.44 -21.43
CA SER A 74 7.27 9.71 -22.27
C SER A 74 7.73 8.38 -21.66
N TRP A 75 6.81 7.67 -21.01
CA TRP A 75 7.09 6.35 -20.44
C TRP A 75 7.24 5.31 -21.55
N ARG A 76 7.87 4.18 -21.24
CA ARG A 76 7.83 2.98 -22.10
C ARG A 76 6.52 2.25 -21.83
N PHE A 77 5.59 2.28 -22.77
CA PHE A 77 4.28 1.64 -22.60
C PHE A 77 3.70 1.10 -23.91
N GLY A 78 2.82 0.11 -23.78
CA GLY A 78 1.94 -0.39 -24.84
C GLY A 78 0.48 -0.16 -24.49
N VAL A 79 -0.36 0.07 -25.50
CA VAL A 79 -1.81 0.23 -25.35
C VAL A 79 -2.50 -0.92 -26.03
N PHE A 80 -3.39 -1.60 -25.30
CA PHE A 80 -4.12 -2.78 -25.74
C PHE A 80 -5.62 -2.46 -25.70
N GLU A 81 -6.13 -1.87 -26.79
CA GLU A 81 -7.49 -1.33 -26.86
C GLU A 81 -8.56 -2.43 -26.78
N SER A 82 -8.35 -3.57 -27.44
CA SER A 82 -9.27 -4.71 -27.43
C SER A 82 -9.50 -5.29 -26.04
N GLU A 83 -8.47 -5.23 -25.19
CA GLU A 83 -8.45 -5.77 -23.84
C GLU A 83 -8.59 -4.69 -22.76
N ASN A 84 -8.77 -3.42 -23.15
CA ASN A 84 -8.93 -2.25 -22.28
C ASN A 84 -7.82 -2.09 -21.22
N TYR A 85 -6.56 -2.26 -21.59
CA TYR A 85 -5.44 -1.99 -20.67
C TYR A 85 -4.27 -1.25 -21.29
N VAL A 86 -3.52 -0.56 -20.43
CA VAL A 86 -2.21 0.00 -20.71
C VAL A 86 -1.18 -0.80 -19.92
N GLU A 87 -0.06 -1.15 -20.56
CA GLU A 87 1.07 -1.80 -19.91
C GLU A 87 2.28 -0.89 -19.96
N SER A 88 2.89 -0.63 -18.81
CA SER A 88 4.07 0.21 -18.67
C SER A 88 5.25 -0.59 -18.15
N ILE A 89 6.45 -0.22 -18.59
CA ILE A 89 7.70 -0.85 -18.14
C ILE A 89 8.44 0.15 -17.26
N PHE A 90 8.60 -0.19 -15.98
CA PHE A 90 9.37 0.61 -15.02
C PHE A 90 10.48 -0.21 -14.36
N HIS A 91 11.57 0.48 -14.02
CA HIS A 91 12.67 -0.07 -13.23
C HIS A 91 12.23 -0.25 -11.78
N ILE A 92 11.98 -1.50 -11.36
CA ILE A 92 11.59 -1.82 -9.98
C ILE A 92 12.83 -1.90 -9.08
N THR A 93 13.97 -2.30 -9.63
CA THR A 93 15.32 -2.19 -9.06
C THR A 93 16.26 -1.53 -10.09
N GLU A 94 17.55 -1.40 -9.79
CA GLU A 94 18.52 -0.83 -10.73
C GLU A 94 18.68 -1.70 -11.99
N ASP A 95 18.60 -3.02 -11.84
CA ASP A 95 18.87 -3.99 -12.93
C ASP A 95 17.62 -4.69 -13.45
N THR A 96 16.46 -4.51 -12.80
CA THR A 96 15.22 -5.21 -13.14
C THR A 96 14.12 -4.26 -13.59
N ASP A 97 13.62 -4.53 -14.79
CA ASP A 97 12.37 -3.97 -15.32
C ASP A 97 11.20 -4.89 -14.96
N GLU A 98 10.06 -4.30 -14.57
CA GLU A 98 8.80 -5.02 -14.39
C GLU A 98 7.66 -4.37 -15.17
N PHE A 99 6.67 -5.21 -15.51
CA PHE A 99 5.47 -4.81 -16.25
C PHE A 99 4.36 -4.39 -15.29
N TYR A 100 3.95 -3.14 -15.40
CA TYR A 100 2.85 -2.53 -14.67
C TYR A 100 1.62 -2.51 -15.57
N ARG A 101 0.58 -3.20 -15.16
CA ARG A 101 -0.67 -3.32 -15.93
C ARG A 101 -1.75 -2.44 -15.32
N TYR A 102 -2.36 -1.61 -16.15
CA TYR A 102 -3.46 -0.72 -15.80
C TYR A 102 -4.69 -1.09 -16.63
N LEU A 103 -5.61 -1.84 -16.04
CA LEU A 103 -6.76 -2.46 -16.72
C LEU A 103 -8.06 -1.78 -16.31
N LEU A 104 -8.90 -1.44 -17.29
CA LEU A 104 -10.28 -0.99 -17.03
C LEU A 104 -11.19 -2.21 -17.14
N TYR A 105 -11.79 -2.60 -16.02
CA TYR A 105 -12.67 -3.77 -15.94
C TYR A 105 -13.71 -3.58 -14.84
N ALA A 106 -14.95 -4.04 -15.08
CA ALA A 106 -16.02 -4.01 -14.09
C ALA A 106 -16.21 -2.65 -13.39
N GLN A 107 -16.25 -1.56 -14.16
CA GLN A 107 -16.35 -0.18 -13.66
C GLN A 107 -15.24 0.25 -12.69
N GLN A 108 -14.08 -0.40 -12.76
CA GLN A 108 -12.91 -0.09 -11.96
C GLN A 108 -11.66 0.05 -12.83
N LEU A 109 -10.73 0.87 -12.37
CA LEU A 109 -9.35 0.89 -12.86
C LEU A 109 -8.51 0.05 -11.89
N HIS A 110 -7.94 -1.03 -12.42
CA HIS A 110 -7.06 -1.95 -11.73
C HIS A 110 -5.61 -1.61 -12.03
N PHE A 111 -4.77 -1.66 -11.00
CA PHE A 111 -3.34 -1.45 -11.03
C PHE A 111 -2.70 -2.74 -10.54
N ASP A 112 -1.97 -3.43 -11.40
CA ASP A 112 -1.33 -4.69 -11.06
C ASP A 112 0.15 -4.65 -11.42
N VAL A 113 0.99 -5.18 -10.55
CA VAL A 113 2.39 -5.49 -10.86
C VAL A 113 2.77 -6.80 -10.18
N ARG A 114 3.49 -7.65 -10.91
CA ARG A 114 4.05 -8.88 -10.33
C ARG A 114 5.27 -8.51 -9.51
N VAL A 115 5.25 -8.88 -8.24
CA VAL A 115 6.39 -8.70 -7.33
C VAL A 115 7.24 -9.98 -7.22
N LEU A 116 6.65 -11.11 -7.58
CA LEU A 116 7.34 -12.39 -7.70
C LEU A 116 6.71 -13.18 -8.85
N ASN A 117 7.49 -13.46 -9.90
CA ASN A 117 6.98 -14.10 -11.13
C ASN A 117 6.68 -15.59 -10.97
N SER A 118 7.43 -16.28 -10.11
CA SER A 118 7.23 -17.69 -9.81
C SER A 118 7.79 -18.03 -8.43
N PHE A 119 7.17 -18.94 -7.69
CA PHE A 119 7.72 -19.52 -6.48
C PHE A 119 7.46 -21.04 -6.37
N PRO A 120 8.32 -21.78 -5.67
CA PRO A 120 8.10 -23.20 -5.44
C PRO A 120 7.07 -23.41 -4.31
N PRO A 121 6.21 -24.45 -4.36
CA PRO A 121 5.08 -24.59 -3.42
C PRO A 121 5.45 -24.64 -1.94
N GLU A 122 6.68 -25.06 -1.60
CA GLU A 122 7.16 -25.25 -0.22
C GLU A 122 7.18 -23.95 0.58
N ILE A 123 7.16 -22.80 -0.10
CA ILE A 123 7.35 -21.49 0.51
C ILE A 123 6.05 -20.69 0.58
N THR A 124 4.96 -21.30 0.10
CA THR A 124 3.64 -20.68 -0.03
C THR A 124 3.14 -20.12 1.31
N THR A 125 3.28 -20.89 2.39
CA THR A 125 2.81 -20.49 3.73
C THR A 125 3.48 -19.19 4.20
N ASP A 126 4.80 -19.10 4.05
CA ASP A 126 5.55 -17.93 4.49
C ASP A 126 5.28 -16.72 3.59
N LEU A 127 5.06 -16.94 2.29
CA LEU A 127 4.61 -15.88 1.38
C LEU A 127 3.24 -15.33 1.80
N PHE A 128 2.31 -16.18 2.24
CA PHE A 128 1.04 -15.73 2.81
C PHE A 128 1.23 -14.93 4.10
N VAL A 129 2.14 -15.36 4.98
CA VAL A 129 2.47 -14.62 6.21
C VAL A 129 3.05 -13.24 5.88
N LEU A 130 4.02 -13.17 4.97
CA LEU A 130 4.61 -11.92 4.51
C LEU A 130 3.57 -10.99 3.86
N ALA A 131 2.72 -11.53 2.97
CA ALA A 131 1.62 -10.78 2.37
C ALA A 131 0.64 -10.26 3.42
N ALA A 132 0.32 -11.05 4.45
CA ALA A 132 -0.54 -10.61 5.55
C ALA A 132 0.07 -9.46 6.35
N HIS A 133 1.38 -9.50 6.62
CA HIS A 133 2.07 -8.37 7.24
C HIS A 133 1.98 -7.10 6.39
N PHE A 134 2.23 -7.20 5.08
CA PHE A 134 2.06 -6.06 4.17
C PHE A 134 0.63 -5.54 4.18
N ASN A 135 -0.37 -6.42 4.06
CA ASN A 135 -1.77 -6.01 4.01
C ASN A 135 -2.26 -5.35 5.30
N ASN A 136 -1.60 -5.60 6.43
CA ASN A 136 -1.86 -4.89 7.69
C ASN A 136 -1.15 -3.53 7.79
N LEU A 137 -0.07 -3.32 7.04
CA LEU A 137 0.74 -2.09 7.06
C LEU A 137 0.35 -1.10 5.94
N LEU A 138 -0.06 -1.63 4.79
CA LEU A 138 -0.36 -0.83 3.61
C LEU A 138 -1.69 -0.10 3.76
N THR A 139 -1.68 1.20 3.46
CA THR A 139 -2.88 2.03 3.33
C THR A 139 -3.35 2.15 1.88
N PHE A 140 -2.57 1.64 0.93
CA PHE A 140 -2.86 1.67 -0.51
C PHE A 140 -2.48 0.33 -1.15
N GLY A 141 -3.45 -0.25 -1.85
CA GLY A 141 -3.29 -1.55 -2.50
C GLY A 141 -3.26 -2.73 -1.52
N LYS A 142 -3.01 -3.91 -2.06
CA LYS A 142 -2.88 -5.18 -1.34
C LYS A 142 -1.93 -6.11 -2.07
N VAL A 143 -1.26 -6.97 -1.32
CA VAL A 143 -0.45 -8.06 -1.83
C VAL A 143 -1.30 -9.32 -1.89
N VAL A 144 -1.27 -9.99 -3.04
CA VAL A 144 -2.03 -11.21 -3.33
C VAL A 144 -1.05 -12.31 -3.73
N VAL A 145 -1.11 -13.44 -3.03
CA VAL A 145 -0.38 -14.67 -3.38
C VAL A 145 -1.33 -15.55 -4.21
N ASP A 146 -1.03 -15.72 -5.49
CA ASP A 146 -1.78 -16.58 -6.40
C ASP A 146 -1.10 -17.95 -6.49
N VAL A 147 -1.67 -18.92 -5.78
CA VAL A 147 -1.19 -20.31 -5.76
C VAL A 147 -1.45 -21.08 -7.06
N ASN A 148 -2.42 -20.64 -7.88
CA ASN A 148 -2.69 -21.31 -9.15
C ASN A 148 -1.64 -20.95 -10.19
N ARG A 149 -1.13 -19.71 -10.12
CA ARG A 149 -0.08 -19.19 -11.00
C ARG A 149 1.30 -19.20 -10.35
N ASN A 150 1.39 -19.63 -9.09
CA ASN A 150 2.59 -19.59 -8.25
C ASN A 150 3.29 -18.23 -8.28
N ASN A 151 2.54 -17.13 -8.22
CA ASN A 151 3.11 -15.78 -8.30
C ASN A 151 2.55 -14.87 -7.21
N VAL A 152 3.21 -13.74 -6.99
CA VAL A 152 2.76 -12.71 -6.05
C VAL A 152 2.55 -11.41 -6.81
N ILE A 153 1.40 -10.80 -6.57
CA ILE A 153 0.95 -9.58 -7.24
C ILE A 153 0.71 -8.51 -6.17
N PHE A 154 1.26 -7.33 -6.38
CA PHE A 154 0.78 -6.14 -5.71
C PHE A 154 -0.30 -5.50 -6.57
N SER A 155 -1.47 -5.28 -5.99
CA SER A 155 -2.66 -4.83 -6.71
C SER A 155 -3.36 -3.68 -5.99
N HIS A 156 -3.92 -2.75 -6.76
CA HIS A 156 -4.85 -1.73 -6.29
C HIS A 156 -6.00 -1.61 -7.29
N GLN A 157 -7.18 -1.25 -6.82
CA GLN A 157 -8.30 -0.94 -7.71
C GLN A 157 -9.19 0.13 -7.09
N ASN A 158 -9.80 0.95 -7.94
CA ASN A 158 -10.78 1.95 -7.52
C ASN A 158 -11.77 2.25 -8.65
N GLU A 159 -12.91 2.85 -8.31
CA GLU A 159 -14.01 3.06 -9.24
C GLU A 159 -13.68 4.09 -10.33
N LEU A 160 -14.12 3.81 -11.57
CA LEU A 160 -13.94 4.72 -12.70
C LEU A 160 -14.66 6.05 -12.48
N THR A 161 -15.79 6.05 -11.77
CA THR A 161 -16.52 7.28 -11.42
C THR A 161 -15.61 8.25 -10.67
N LEU A 162 -14.89 7.77 -9.65
CA LEU A 162 -13.97 8.59 -8.87
C LEU A 162 -12.87 9.18 -9.76
N TYR A 163 -12.22 8.35 -10.57
CA TYR A 163 -11.15 8.82 -11.47
C TYR A 163 -11.64 9.75 -12.57
N SER A 164 -12.88 9.59 -13.04
CA SER A 164 -13.44 10.47 -14.06
C SER A 164 -13.79 11.86 -13.52
N VAL A 165 -14.11 11.94 -12.22
CA VAL A 165 -14.44 13.18 -11.51
C VAL A 165 -13.16 13.87 -11.03
N PHE A 166 -12.15 13.09 -10.62
CA PHE A 166 -10.85 13.54 -10.14
C PHE A 166 -9.70 12.89 -10.96
N PRO A 167 -9.48 13.30 -12.22
CA PRO A 167 -8.49 12.68 -13.12
C PRO A 167 -7.05 12.75 -12.59
N GLU A 168 -6.69 13.79 -11.85
CA GLU A 168 -5.39 13.94 -11.19
C GLU A 168 -5.08 12.80 -10.21
N LYS A 169 -6.13 12.14 -9.71
CA LYS A 169 -5.97 10.99 -8.82
C LYS A 169 -5.34 9.79 -9.54
N ILE A 170 -5.53 9.65 -10.85
CA ILE A 170 -4.92 8.57 -11.64
C ILE A 170 -3.39 8.68 -11.54
N GLU A 171 -2.83 9.87 -11.79
CA GLU A 171 -1.39 10.09 -11.72
C GLU A 171 -0.82 9.87 -10.31
N MET A 172 -1.54 10.34 -9.28
CA MET A 172 -1.14 10.11 -7.89
C MET A 172 -1.13 8.61 -7.55
N ASP A 173 -2.16 7.87 -7.93
CA ASP A 173 -2.28 6.45 -7.64
C ASP A 173 -1.28 5.62 -8.47
N LEU A 174 -0.97 6.01 -9.72
CA LEU A 174 0.11 5.44 -10.54
C LEU A 174 1.47 5.57 -9.83
N SER A 175 1.77 6.77 -9.35
CA SER A 175 3.02 7.06 -8.63
C SER A 175 3.11 6.26 -7.33
N ARG A 176 2.05 6.25 -6.51
CA ARG A 176 1.99 5.46 -5.27
C ARG A 176 2.16 3.97 -5.54
N HIS A 177 1.47 3.46 -6.56
CA HIS A 177 1.57 2.07 -6.98
C HIS A 177 3.01 1.70 -7.31
N PHE A 178 3.70 2.51 -8.12
CA PHE A 178 5.11 2.33 -8.43
C PHE A 178 5.99 2.32 -7.16
N TYR A 179 5.94 3.37 -6.33
CA TYR A 179 6.85 3.46 -5.18
C TYR A 179 6.63 2.36 -4.13
N ILE A 180 5.36 2.04 -3.82
CA ILE A 180 5.05 0.96 -2.87
C ILE A 180 5.46 -0.40 -3.44
N SER A 181 5.25 -0.63 -4.74
CA SER A 181 5.63 -1.91 -5.35
C SER A 181 7.12 -2.20 -5.25
N LYS A 182 8.00 -1.19 -5.20
CA LYS A 182 9.44 -1.39 -4.98
C LYS A 182 9.74 -1.98 -3.60
N ASP A 183 9.08 -1.45 -2.56
CA ASP A 183 9.23 -1.92 -1.18
C ASP A 183 8.68 -3.35 -1.04
N VAL A 184 7.52 -3.63 -1.67
CA VAL A 184 6.94 -4.98 -1.71
C VAL A 184 7.86 -5.95 -2.47
N TYR A 185 8.31 -5.57 -3.66
CA TYR A 185 9.23 -6.36 -4.48
C TYR A 185 10.50 -6.72 -3.70
N TRP A 186 11.16 -5.72 -3.10
CA TRP A 186 12.36 -5.94 -2.29
C TRP A 186 12.13 -6.99 -1.20
N ALA A 187 11.05 -6.89 -0.43
CA ALA A 187 10.78 -7.80 0.67
C ALA A 187 10.53 -9.24 0.19
N PHE A 188 9.78 -9.41 -0.89
CA PHE A 188 9.50 -10.74 -1.46
C PHE A 188 10.74 -11.35 -2.11
N GLN A 189 11.56 -10.56 -2.81
CA GLN A 189 12.83 -11.04 -3.35
C GLN A 189 13.78 -11.47 -2.23
N LYS A 190 13.90 -10.64 -1.18
CA LYS A 190 14.75 -10.93 -0.02
C LYS A 190 14.33 -12.23 0.67
N TYR A 191 13.03 -12.46 0.88
CA TYR A 191 12.53 -13.73 1.42
C TYR A 191 12.95 -14.93 0.54
N VAL A 192 12.81 -14.81 -0.78
CA VAL A 192 13.15 -15.90 -1.71
C VAL A 192 14.65 -16.16 -1.76
N SER A 193 15.48 -15.12 -1.75
CA SER A 193 16.94 -15.25 -1.87
C SER A 193 17.62 -15.64 -0.56
N GLU A 194 17.19 -15.09 0.57
CA GLU A 194 17.88 -15.21 1.86
C GLU A 194 17.19 -16.18 2.82
N ARG A 195 15.93 -16.56 2.56
CA ARG A 195 15.11 -17.37 3.48
C ARG A 195 14.95 -16.75 4.86
N GLU A 196 14.97 -15.43 4.92
CA GLU A 196 14.78 -14.70 6.16
C GLU A 196 13.33 -14.72 6.62
N GLU A 197 13.10 -14.78 7.93
CA GLU A 197 11.76 -14.80 8.52
C GLU A 197 10.97 -13.53 8.15
N PRO A 198 9.69 -13.64 7.73
CA PRO A 198 8.87 -12.49 7.32
C PRO A 198 8.85 -11.33 8.32
N VAL A 199 8.84 -11.62 9.63
CA VAL A 199 8.84 -10.59 10.67
C VAL A 199 10.12 -9.75 10.69
N ILE A 200 11.26 -10.35 10.36
CA ILE A 200 12.55 -9.65 10.33
C ILE A 200 12.61 -8.74 9.09
N ILE A 201 12.21 -9.26 7.93
CA ILE A 201 12.11 -8.48 6.68
C ILE A 201 11.23 -7.24 6.87
N ILE A 202 10.08 -7.40 7.53
CA ILE A 202 9.17 -6.28 7.84
C ILE A 202 9.81 -5.30 8.82
N GLY A 203 10.51 -5.79 9.83
CA GLY A 203 11.26 -4.94 10.77
C GLY A 203 12.32 -4.09 10.08
N GLU A 204 13.08 -4.68 9.15
CA GLU A 204 14.04 -3.96 8.31
C GLU A 204 13.36 -2.92 7.43
N LEU A 205 12.27 -3.27 6.74
CA LEU A 205 11.54 -2.35 5.87
C LEU A 205 11.08 -1.09 6.62
N ILE A 206 10.52 -1.27 7.82
CA ILE A 206 10.06 -0.15 8.65
C ILE A 206 11.23 0.76 9.03
N ASN A 207 12.41 0.20 9.29
CA ASN A 207 13.61 0.99 9.60
C ASN A 207 14.11 1.75 8.37
N LEU A 208 14.12 1.12 7.18
CA LEU A 208 14.48 1.77 5.92
C LEU A 208 13.55 2.96 5.61
N GLN A 209 12.26 2.81 5.85
CA GLN A 209 11.27 3.88 5.65
C GLN A 209 11.48 5.05 6.63
N LYS A 210 11.78 4.77 7.90
CA LYS A 210 12.11 5.82 8.88
C LYS A 210 13.34 6.63 8.45
N MET A 211 14.42 5.95 8.07
CA MET A 211 15.65 6.63 7.61
C MET A 211 15.41 7.47 6.35
N ARG A 212 14.57 7.00 5.41
CA ARG A 212 14.20 7.76 4.20
C ARG A 212 13.45 9.05 4.54
N ASN A 213 12.54 8.99 5.52
CA ASN A 213 11.75 10.15 5.94
C ASN A 213 12.64 11.19 6.66
N GLU A 214 13.52 10.75 7.58
CA GLU A 214 14.44 11.63 8.30
C GLU A 214 15.38 12.39 7.35
N ASN A 215 15.87 11.74 6.29
CA ASN A 215 16.72 12.38 5.28
C ASN A 215 15.96 13.37 4.37
N THR A 216 14.63 13.22 4.27
CA THR A 216 13.79 14.13 3.47
C THR A 216 13.47 15.40 4.27
N GLU A 217 13.39 15.32 5.60
CA GLU A 217 13.14 16.48 6.49
C GLU A 217 14.39 17.34 6.73
N GLN A 218 15.58 16.85 6.39
CA GLN A 218 16.86 17.57 6.54
C GLN A 218 17.31 18.33 5.28
N ASN A 219 16.60 18.19 4.16
CA ASN A 219 16.87 18.87 2.88
C ASN A 219 15.78 19.89 2.54
#